data_AF-A0A8T3Q7S2-F1
#
_entry.id   AF-A0A8T3Q7S2-F1
#
_cell.length_a   1.000
_cell.length_b   1.000
_cell.length_c   1.000
_cell.angle_alpha   90.00
_cell.angle_beta   90.00
_cell.angle_gamma   90.00
#
_symmetry.space_group_name_H-M   'P 1'
#
loop_
_entity.id
_entity.type
_entity.pdbx_description
1 polymer ?
#
loop_
_entity_poly.entity_id
_entity_poly.type
_entity_poly.pdbx_seq_one_letter_code
_entity_poly.pdbx_strand_id
1 'polypeptide(L)'
;MKIILCYGDSNLRGFIPGTFDESTGLSERFEKDKRWAGLLQIILGEKYNIIEEGINGRTTTLDEKIPGRPYRNGLTQLPVCLESH
;
A
#
# COMPACT_ATOMS: atom_id res chain seq x y z
N MET A 1 18.48 7.21 -12.30
CA MET A 1 17.26 6.50 -11.90
C MET A 1 16.62 7.27 -10.76
N LYS A 2 15.37 7.70 -10.88
CA LYS A 2 14.63 8.44 -9.84
C LYS A 2 13.74 7.47 -9.08
N ILE A 3 13.67 7.58 -7.76
CA ILE A 3 12.82 6.74 -6.92
C ILE A 3 11.56 7.53 -6.57
N ILE A 4 10.39 6.91 -6.69
CA ILE A 4 9.11 7.48 -6.26
C ILE A 4 8.47 6.49 -5.30
N LEU A 5 8.34 6.92 -4.04
CA LEU A 5 7.57 6.21 -3.03
C LEU A 5 6.10 6.59 -3.16
N CYS A 6 5.25 5.62 -3.53
CA CYS A 6 3.81 5.73 -3.37
C CYS A 6 3.46 5.20 -1.98
N TYR A 7 2.82 6.02 -1.16
CA TYR A 7 2.48 5.68 0.23
C TYR A 7 0.97 5.85 0.45
N GLY A 8 0.25 4.76 0.76
CA GLY A 8 -1.20 4.79 0.77
C GLY A 8 -1.87 3.57 1.39
N ASP A 9 -3.16 3.43 1.12
CA ASP A 9 -4.05 2.45 1.74
C ASP A 9 -4.36 1.25 0.82
N SER A 10 -5.57 0.70 0.94
CA SER A 10 -6.08 -0.39 0.09
C SER A 10 -6.10 -0.06 -1.39
N ASN A 11 -6.26 1.22 -1.77
CA ASN A 11 -6.28 1.62 -3.17
C ASN A 11 -4.89 1.51 -3.80
N LEU A 12 -3.83 1.83 -3.05
CA LEU A 12 -2.45 1.59 -3.48
C LEU A 12 -2.08 0.11 -3.39
N ARG A 13 -2.47 -0.59 -2.32
CA ARG A 13 -2.30 -2.04 -2.26
C ARG A 13 -2.95 -2.70 -3.48
N GLY A 14 -4.06 -2.18 -3.98
CA GLY A 14 -4.83 -2.79 -5.06
C GLY A 14 -5.72 -3.90 -4.54
N PHE A 15 -6.45 -3.63 -3.46
CA PHE A 15 -7.50 -4.51 -2.96
C PHE A 15 -8.59 -4.75 -4.01
N ILE A 16 -9.02 -6.01 -4.17
CA ILE A 16 -10.15 -6.38 -5.04
C ILE A 16 -11.43 -6.38 -4.20
N PRO A 17 -12.41 -5.50 -4.50
CA PRO A 17 -13.68 -5.45 -3.76
C PRO A 17 -14.42 -6.80 -3.74
N GLY A 18 -14.99 -7.14 -2.59
CA GLY A 18 -15.77 -8.38 -2.43
C GLY A 18 -14.96 -9.65 -2.16
N THR A 19 -13.63 -9.56 -2.07
CA THR A 19 -12.75 -10.73 -1.86
C THR A 19 -12.25 -10.87 -0.42
N PHE A 20 -12.78 -10.07 0.52
CA PHE A 20 -12.38 -10.18 1.93
C PHE A 20 -12.98 -11.45 2.54
N ASP A 21 -12.12 -12.30 3.09
CA ASP A 21 -12.50 -13.50 3.81
C ASP A 21 -12.34 -13.25 5.32
N GLU A 22 -13.46 -13.21 6.03
CA GLU A 22 -13.49 -12.97 7.48
C GLU A 22 -12.82 -14.10 8.28
N SER A 23 -12.80 -15.32 7.76
CA SER A 23 -12.22 -16.48 8.47
C SER A 23 -10.70 -16.44 8.47
N THR A 24 -10.09 -15.88 7.41
CA THR A 24 -8.64 -15.75 7.26
C THR A 24 -8.13 -14.33 7.53
N GLY A 25 -9.01 -13.32 7.47
CA GLY A 25 -8.66 -11.91 7.52
C GLY A 25 -7.90 -11.41 6.29
N LEU A 26 -7.93 -12.17 5.19
CA LEU A 26 -7.20 -11.88 3.96
C LEU A 26 -8.12 -11.41 2.84
N SER A 27 -7.51 -10.83 1.81
CA SER A 27 -8.21 -10.37 0.61
C SER A 27 -7.32 -10.50 -0.61
N GLU A 28 -7.92 -10.64 -1.78
CA GLU A 28 -7.17 -10.68 -3.02
C GLU A 28 -6.57 -9.31 -3.35
N ARG A 29 -5.57 -9.32 -4.22
CA ARG A 29 -4.82 -8.15 -4.67
C ARG A 29 -4.71 -8.20 -6.19
N PHE A 30 -4.97 -7.08 -6.85
CA PHE A 30 -4.69 -6.94 -8.28
C PHE A 30 -3.21 -7.22 -8.56
N GLU A 31 -2.95 -7.88 -9.69
CA GLU A 31 -1.60 -8.07 -10.24
C GLU A 31 -0.89 -6.72 -10.44
N LYS A 32 0.44 -6.74 -10.45
CA LYS A 32 1.25 -5.51 -10.43
C LYS A 32 0.90 -4.57 -11.58
N ASP A 33 0.76 -5.09 -12.78
CA ASP A 33 0.41 -4.37 -14.01
C ASP A 33 -1.06 -3.88 -14.07
N LYS A 34 -1.90 -4.26 -13.10
CA LYS A 34 -3.29 -3.77 -12.98
C LYS A 34 -3.46 -2.71 -11.89
N ARG A 35 -2.50 -2.58 -10.97
CA ARG A 35 -2.51 -1.54 -9.93
C ARG A 35 -2.04 -0.22 -10.52
N TRP A 36 -2.60 0.90 -10.06
CA TRP A 36 -2.26 2.22 -10.59
C TRP A 36 -0.76 2.55 -10.46
N ALA A 37 -0.08 2.10 -9.40
CA ALA A 37 1.34 2.32 -9.21
C ALA A 37 2.22 1.45 -10.14
N GLY A 38 1.76 0.24 -10.49
CA GLY A 38 2.43 -0.56 -11.50
C GLY A 38 2.20 -0.02 -12.92
N LEU A 39 0.99 0.49 -13.22
CA LEU A 39 0.74 1.25 -14.44
C LEU A 39 1.61 2.51 -14.51
N LEU A 40 1.79 3.22 -13.39
CA LEU A 40 2.69 4.37 -13.31
C LEU A 40 4.14 3.98 -13.63
N GLN A 41 4.63 2.84 -13.13
CA GLN A 41 5.95 2.30 -13.46
C GLN A 41 6.10 2.04 -14.97
N ILE A 42 5.09 1.47 -15.61
CA ILE A 42 5.09 1.20 -17.05
C ILE A 42 5.14 2.51 -17.84
N ILE A 43 4.30 3.49 -17.47
CA ILE A 43 4.20 4.79 -18.16
C ILE A 43 5.51 5.60 -18.04
N LEU A 44 6.12 5.61 -16.85
CA LEU A 44 7.36 6.36 -16.60
C LEU A 44 8.62 5.65 -17.14
N GLY A 45 8.56 4.33 -17.30
CA GLY A 45 9.64 3.50 -17.81
C GLY A 45 10.86 3.44 -16.89
N GLU A 46 11.97 2.95 -17.44
CA GLU A 46 13.18 2.55 -16.69
C GLU A 46 13.94 3.71 -16.01
N LYS A 47 13.60 4.96 -16.35
CA LYS A 47 14.20 6.13 -15.68
C LYS A 47 13.71 6.27 -14.23
N TYR A 48 12.60 5.61 -13.89
CA TYR A 48 11.95 5.66 -12.58
C TYR A 48 11.84 4.28 -11.96
N ASN A 49 11.93 4.21 -10.64
CA ASN A 49 11.61 3.04 -9.83
C ASN A 49 10.45 3.41 -8.89
N ILE A 50 9.29 2.78 -9.08
CA ILE A 50 8.11 2.96 -8.25
C ILE A 50 8.13 1.97 -7.09
N ILE A 51 8.03 2.48 -5.87
CA ILE A 51 7.94 1.70 -4.65
C ILE A 51 6.52 1.81 -4.12
N GLU A 52 5.89 0.65 -3.91
CA GLU A 52 4.49 0.55 -3.47
C GLU A 52 4.40 0.23 -1.97
N GLU A 53 4.17 1.26 -1.14
CA GLU A 53 3.89 1.10 0.29
C GLU A 53 2.38 1.24 0.54
N GLY A 54 1.59 0.25 0.13
CA GLY A 54 0.13 0.22 0.29
C GLY A 54 -0.33 -0.81 1.32
N ILE A 55 -1.11 -0.39 2.33
CA ILE A 55 -1.64 -1.26 3.39
C ILE A 55 -3.16 -1.08 3.53
N ASN A 56 -3.93 -2.17 3.48
CA ASN A 56 -5.38 -2.12 3.68
C ASN A 56 -5.74 -1.49 5.02
N GLY A 57 -6.56 -0.43 4.98
CA GLY A 57 -7.02 0.26 6.18
C GLY A 57 -5.99 1.18 6.83
N ARG A 58 -4.90 1.53 6.14
CA ARG A 58 -4.01 2.59 6.63
C ARG A 58 -4.81 3.86 6.88
N THR A 59 -4.62 4.44 8.04
CA THR A 59 -5.13 5.76 8.42
C THR A 59 -4.00 6.78 8.28
N THR A 60 -4.35 8.07 8.33
CA THR A 60 -3.35 9.14 8.32
C THR A 60 -2.53 9.14 9.61
N THR A 61 -3.19 9.25 10.76
CA THR A 61 -2.54 9.46 12.07
C THR A 61 -3.18 8.66 13.21
N LEU A 62 -4.06 7.70 12.90
CA LEU A 62 -4.85 6.99 13.90
C LEU A 62 -4.40 5.54 14.09
N ASP A 63 -4.16 5.18 15.35
CA ASP A 63 -4.02 3.78 15.73
C ASP A 63 -5.41 3.13 15.84
N GLU A 64 -5.57 1.98 15.18
CA GLU A 64 -6.79 1.18 15.27
C GLU A 64 -6.77 0.42 16.61
N LYS A 65 -7.69 0.76 17.52
CA LYS A 65 -7.71 0.24 18.90
C LYS A 65 -8.37 -1.13 19.02
N ILE A 66 -7.92 -1.92 19.99
CA ILE A 66 -8.27 -3.34 20.18
C ILE A 66 -9.79 -3.60 20.29
N PRO A 67 -10.32 -4.62 19.58
CA PRO A 67 -9.64 -5.50 18.62
C PRO A 67 -9.54 -4.82 17.24
N GLY A 68 -8.49 -4.02 17.03
CA GLY A 68 -8.20 -3.31 15.78
C GLY A 68 -6.98 -3.92 15.10
N ARG A 69 -6.65 -3.47 13.89
CA ARG A 69 -5.47 -3.97 13.17
C ARG A 69 -4.26 -3.13 13.60
N PRO A 70 -3.20 -3.77 14.14
CA PRO A 70 -1.99 -3.04 14.48
C PRO A 70 -1.34 -2.46 13.22
N TYR A 71 -0.53 -1.41 13.42
CA TYR A 71 0.28 -0.79 12.35
C TYR A 71 -0.57 -0.25 11.19
N ARG A 72 -1.61 0.54 11.52
CA ARG A 72 -2.42 1.29 10.55
C ARG A 72 -2.17 2.79 10.57
N ASN A 73 -1.50 3.30 11.60
CA ASN A 73 -1.13 4.70 11.69
C ASN A 73 -0.03 5.04 10.67
N GLY A 74 -0.40 5.79 9.63
CA GLY A 74 0.51 6.18 8.55
C GLY A 74 1.65 7.09 9.03
N LEU A 75 1.40 7.99 9.98
CA LEU A 75 2.44 8.87 10.53
C LEU A 75 3.55 8.06 11.22
N THR A 76 3.17 7.03 11.98
CA THR A 76 4.14 6.16 12.67
C THR A 76 4.93 5.29 11.70
N GLN A 77 4.31 4.88 10.58
CA GLN A 77 4.94 3.98 9.60
C GLN A 77 5.78 4.72 8.54
N LEU A 78 5.44 5.95 8.18
CA LEU A 78 6.10 6.68 7.09
C LEU A 78 7.62 6.83 7.29
N PRO A 79 8.16 7.16 8.47
CA PRO A 79 9.61 7.24 8.67
C PRO A 79 10.34 5.94 8.33
N VAL A 80 9.76 4.78 8.68
CA VAL A 80 10.34 3.47 8.37
C VAL A 80 10.44 3.27 6.86
N CYS A 81 9.37 3.59 6.13
CA CYS A 81 9.37 3.50 4.66
C CYS A 81 10.35 4.48 4.00
N LEU A 82 10.57 5.66 4.59
CA LEU A 82 11.54 6.64 4.07
C LEU A 82 12.99 6.21 4.33
N GLU A 83 13.25 5.44 5.40
CA GLU A 83 14.59 4.94 5.71
C GLU A 83 14.91 3.61 5.01
N SER A 84 13.90 2.80 4.66
CA SER A 84 14.11 1.47 4.08
C SER A 84 14.29 1.44 2.56
N HIS A 85 14.03 2.54 1.86
CA HIS A 85 13.94 2.64 0.40
C HIS A 85 14.83 3.74 -0.16
#